data_AF-A0A9X8UKE5-F1
#
_entry.id   AF-A0A9X8UKE5-F1
#
_cell.length_a   1.000
_cell.length_b   1.000
_cell.length_c   1.000
_cell.angle_alpha   90.00
_cell.angle_beta   90.00
_cell.angle_gamma   90.00
#
_symmetry.space_group_name_H-M   'P 1'
#
loop_
_entity.id
_entity.type
_entity.pdbx_description
1 polymer ?
#
loop_
_entity_poly.entity_id
_entity_poly.type
_entity_poly.pdbx_seq_one_letter_code
_entity_poly.pdbx_strand_id
1 'polypeptide(L)' 'MQVERISADITLKHKPRTGTQAYNMLIESLKAEIQEKQEILSHLSQDKVKQKFIENWNPTTRSVNIYDM' A
#
# COMPACT_ATOMS: atom_id res chain seq x y z
N MET A 1 -10.13 24.10 1.62
CA MET A 1 -9.40 22.82 1.84
C MET A 1 -9.50 22.04 0.54
N GLN A 2 -8.41 21.95 -0.22
CA GLN A 2 -8.38 21.20 -1.48
C GLN A 2 -8.22 19.72 -1.09
N VAL A 3 -9.28 18.94 -1.22
CA VAL A 3 -9.21 17.50 -0.97
C VAL A 3 -8.53 16.89 -2.19
N GLU A 4 -7.27 16.49 -2.04
CA GLU A 4 -6.60 15.72 -3.07
C GLU A 4 -7.42 14.45 -3.33
N ARG A 5 -7.81 14.26 -4.61
CA ARG A 5 -8.53 13.07 -5.03
C ARG A 5 -7.52 11.95 -5.24
N ILE A 6 -7.54 10.98 -4.35
CA ILE A 6 -6.84 9.71 -4.56
C ILE A 6 -7.75 8.84 -5.43
N SER A 7 -7.32 8.54 -6.66
CA SER A 7 -7.97 7.60 -7.57
C SER A 7 -7.19 6.30 -7.57
N ALA A 8 -7.88 5.17 -7.40
CA ALA A 8 -7.28 3.85 -7.42
C ALA A 8 -8.16 2.88 -8.23
N ASP A 9 -7.52 2.09 -9.07
CA ASP A 9 -8.19 1.01 -9.80
C ASP A 9 -8.35 -0.20 -8.87
N ILE A 10 -9.55 -0.34 -8.29
CA ILE A 10 -9.84 -1.44 -7.37
C ILE A 10 -10.29 -2.66 -8.17
N THR A 11 -9.47 -3.70 -8.17
CA THR A 11 -9.79 -4.97 -8.83
C THR A 11 -10.65 -5.85 -7.92
N LEU A 12 -11.73 -6.42 -8.46
CA LEU A 12 -12.52 -7.42 -7.75
C LEU A 12 -11.77 -8.75 -7.71
N LYS A 13 -11.65 -9.36 -6.52
CA LYS A 13 -10.94 -10.65 -6.33
C LYS A 13 -11.49 -11.78 -7.21
N HIS A 14 -12.79 -11.77 -7.50
CA HIS A 14 -13.43 -12.69 -8.42
C HIS A 14 -14.73 -12.12 -8.98
N LYS A 15 -15.31 -12.79 -9.98
CA LYS A 15 -16.55 -12.36 -10.61
C LYS A 15 -17.71 -12.35 -9.58
N PRO A 16 -18.37 -11.20 -9.34
CA PRO A 16 -19.55 -11.13 -8.49
C PRO A 16 -20.77 -11.71 -9.21
N ARG A 17 -21.72 -12.25 -8.43
CA ARG A 17 -23.03 -12.73 -8.91
C ARG A 17 -24.12 -11.66 -8.84
N THR A 18 -23.95 -10.66 -7.96
CA THR A 18 -24.91 -9.55 -7.76
C THR A 18 -24.20 -8.21 -7.55
N GLY A 19 -24.92 -7.11 -7.74
CA GLY A 19 -24.39 -5.76 -7.48
C GLY A 19 -24.00 -5.55 -6.01
N THR A 20 -24.78 -6.05 -5.06
CA THR A 20 -24.44 -6.00 -3.62
C THR A 20 -23.13 -6.74 -3.33
N GLN A 21 -22.94 -7.91 -3.95
CA GLN A 21 -21.68 -8.65 -3.80
C GLN A 21 -20.50 -7.86 -4.38
N ALA A 22 -20.68 -7.25 -5.57
CA ALA A 22 -19.66 -6.41 -6.19
C ALA A 22 -19.26 -5.22 -5.28
N TYR A 23 -20.25 -4.54 -4.69
CA TYR A 23 -20.00 -3.42 -3.78
C TYR A 23 -19.23 -3.84 -2.52
N ASN A 24 -19.64 -4.94 -1.88
CA ASN A 24 -18.94 -5.47 -0.71
C ASN A 24 -17.49 -5.85 -1.05
N MET A 25 -17.26 -6.47 -2.22
CA MET A 25 -15.93 -6.81 -2.70
C MET A 25 -15.05 -5.58 -2.96
N LEU A 26 -15.61 -4.49 -3.49
CA LEU A 26 -14.85 -3.23 -3.66
C LEU A 26 -14.35 -2.73 -2.30
N ILE A 27 -15.23 -2.71 -1.30
CA ILE A 27 -14.88 -2.29 0.07
C ILE A 27 -13.80 -3.19 0.65
N GLU A 28 -13.96 -4.52 0.55
CA GLU A 28 -12.99 -5.48 1.09
C GLU A 28 -11.62 -5.38 0.40
N SER A 29 -11.62 -5.15 -0.91
CA SER A 29 -10.38 -5.01 -1.69
C SER A 29 -9.63 -3.76 -1.28
N LEU A 30 -10.33 -2.63 -1.15
CA LEU A 30 -9.73 -1.38 -0.68
C LEU A 30 -9.24 -1.47 0.77
N LYS A 31 -10.01 -2.10 1.66
CA LYS A 31 -9.58 -2.32 3.06
C LYS A 31 -8.29 -3.14 3.13
N ALA A 32 -8.18 -4.19 2.33
CA ALA A 32 -6.97 -5.02 2.26
C ALA A 32 -5.77 -4.22 1.75
N GLU A 33 -5.94 -3.43 0.69
CA GLU A 33 -4.87 -2.58 0.16
C GLU A 33 -4.42 -1.51 1.17
N ILE A 34 -5.37 -0.88 1.88
CA ILE A 34 -5.06 0.08 2.94
C ILE A 34 -4.27 -0.60 4.06
N GLN A 35 -4.70 -1.79 4.49
CA GLN A 35 -4.02 -2.53 5.56
C GLN A 35 -2.58 -2.89 5.16
N GLU A 36 -2.37 -3.37 3.93
CA GLU A 36 -1.03 -3.67 3.40
C GLU A 36 -0.13 -2.41 3.38
N LYS A 37 -0.65 -1.28 2.89
CA LYS A 37 0.10 0.00 2.90
C LYS A 37 0.40 0.49 4.31
N GLN A 38 -0.50 0.29 5.26
CA GLN A 38 -0.27 0.64 6.67
C GLN A 38 0.82 -0.24 7.29
N GLU A 39 0.86 -1.53 6.96
CA GLU A 39 1.92 -2.44 7.41
C GLU A 39 3.28 -2.05 6.82
N ILE A 40 3.34 -1.72 5.52
CA ILE A 40 4.54 -1.18 4.87
C ILE A 40 5.03 0.09 5.59
N LEU A 41 4.11 1.02 5.88
CA LEU A 41 4.46 2.26 6.58
C LEU A 41 4.95 1.99 8.02
N SER A 42 4.34 1.03 8.71
CA SER A 42 4.77 0.58 10.02
C SER A 42 6.22 0.08 10.00
N HIS A 43 6.60 -0.72 9.00
CA HIS A 43 7.99 -1.17 8.83
C HIS A 43 8.94 0.01 8.58
N LEU A 44 8.57 0.93 7.68
CA LEU A 44 9.39 2.12 7.38
C LEU A 44 9.55 3.07 8.56
N SER A 45 8.62 3.03 9.52
CA SER A 45 8.68 3.85 10.73
C SER A 45 9.63 3.30 11.79
N GLN A 46 10.18 2.09 11.59
CA GLN A 46 11.14 1.50 12.51
C GLN A 46 12.52 2.16 12.35
N ASP A 47 13.14 2.55 13.47
CA ASP A 47 14.44 3.23 13.46
C ASP A 47 15.55 2.41 12.77
N LYS A 48 15.51 1.08 12.94
CA LYS A 48 16.47 0.17 12.29
C LYS A 48 16.35 0.21 10.76
N VAL A 49 15.13 0.19 10.23
CA VAL A 49 14.88 0.24 8.78
C VAL A 49 15.31 1.59 8.23
N LYS A 50 15.00 2.68 8.94
CA LYS A 50 15.47 4.04 8.61
C LYS A 50 17.00 4.11 8.55
N GLN A 51 17.70 3.64 9.59
CA GLN A 51 19.16 3.68 9.63
C GLN A 51 19.77 2.87 8.48
N LYS A 52 19.30 1.64 8.26
CA LYS A 52 19.79 0.79 7.18
C LYS A 52 19.52 1.40 5.80
N PHE A 53 18.36 2.03 5.59
CA PHE A 53 18.10 2.77 4.34
C PHE A 53 19.13 3.87 4.13
N ILE A 54 19.37 4.73 5.14
CA ILE A 54 20.31 5.85 5.04
C ILE A 54 21.74 5.38 4.77
N GLU A 55 22.19 4.31 5.44
CA GLU A 55 23.53 3.73 5.26
C GLU A 55 23.76 3.16 3.85
N ASN A 56 22.72 2.57 3.25
CA ASN A 56 22.81 1.93 1.93
C ASN A 56 22.33 2.84 0.78
N TRP A 57 21.84 4.05 1.09
CA TRP A 57 21.31 4.96 0.08
C TRP A 57 22.42 5.55 -0.78
N ASN A 58 22.15 5.68 -2.08
CA ASN A 58 23.00 6.42 -3.00
C ASN A 58 22.13 7.24 -3.99
N PRO A 59 22.70 8.24 -4.69
CA PRO A 59 21.94 9.12 -5.58
C PRO A 59 21.22 8.45 -6.75
N THR A 60 21.56 7.19 -7.07
CA THR A 60 20.93 6.42 -8.15
C THR A 60 19.83 5.48 -7.66
N THR A 61 19.60 5.37 -6.34
CA THR A 61 18.54 4.54 -5.77
C THR A 61 17.17 5.08 -6.20
N ARG A 62 16.48 4.33 -7.08
CA ARG A 62 15.13 4.65 -7.60
C ARG A 62 14.03 3.77 -7.02
N SER A 63 14.38 2.61 -6.47
CA SER A 63 13.44 1.66 -5.89
C SER A 63 14.14 0.86 -4.79
N VAL A 64 13.37 0.45 -3.78
CA VAL A 64 13.85 -0.27 -2.60
C VAL A 64 12.82 -1.31 -2.20
N ASN A 65 13.31 -2.52 -1.88
CA ASN A 65 12.50 -3.53 -1.19
C ASN A 65 12.67 -3.36 0.32
N ILE A 66 11.59 -3.04 1.01
CA ILE A 66 11.60 -2.81 2.46
C ILE A 66 11.72 -4.10 3.27
N TYR A 67 11.35 -5.26 2.70
CA TYR A 67 11.42 -6.54 3.40
C TYR A 67 12.85 -7.07 3.49
N ASP A 68 13.74 -6.57 2.62
CA ASP A 68 15.17 -6.87 2.63
C ASP A 68 15.97 -5.89 3.52
N MET A 69 15.28 -4.92 4.16
CA MET A 69 15.86 -3.91 5.05
C MET A 69 15.71 -4.28 6.53
#